data_AF-A0A963LRH1-F1
#
_entry.id   AF-A0A963LRH1-F1
#
_cell.length_a   1.000
_cell.length_b   1.000
_cell.length_c   1.000
_cell.angle_alpha   90.00
_cell.angle_beta   90.00
_cell.angle_gamma   90.00
#
_symmetry.space_group_name_H-M   'P 1'
#
loop_
_entity.id
_entity.type
_entity.pdbx_description
1 polymer ?
#
loop_
_entity_poly.entity_id
_entity_poly.type
_entity_poly.pdbx_seq_one_letter_code
_entity_poly.pdbx_strand_id
1 'polypeptide(L)' 'MWLPMVALSKLGRYDIVRVLGKGAMGTVYEARDPNLERRVAIKTIAVHGLSPEGVEDYEARFR' A
#
# COMPACT_ATOMS: atom_id res chain seq x y z
N MET A 1 27.31 -9.55 -6.70
CA MET A 1 26.02 -9.97 -7.29
C MET A 1 24.92 -9.21 -6.57
N TRP A 2 24.33 -8.18 -7.19
CA TRP A 2 23.32 -7.35 -6.54
C TRP A 2 21.98 -8.09 -6.64
N LEU A 3 21.37 -8.41 -5.50
CA LEU A 3 20.02 -8.97 -5.49
C LEU A 3 19.05 -7.85 -5.91
N PRO A 4 18.17 -8.06 -6.90
CA PRO A 4 17.15 -7.09 -7.20
C PRO A 4 16.28 -6.94 -5.95
N MET A 5 16.20 -5.73 -5.40
CA MET A 5 15.19 -5.42 -4.40
C MET A 5 13.84 -5.73 -5.04
N VAL A 6 13.12 -6.72 -4.50
CA VAL A 6 11.82 -7.12 -5.02
C VAL A 6 10.88 -5.92 -4.87
N ALA A 7 10.65 -5.21 -5.98
CA ALA A 7 9.68 -4.14 -6.03
C ALA A 7 8.29 -4.76 -5.95
N LEU A 8 7.45 -4.23 -5.06
CA LEU A 8 6.06 -4.66 -4.93
C LEU A 8 5.33 -4.45 -6.27
N SER A 9 4.93 -5.53 -6.92
CA SER A 9 4.30 -5.50 -8.25
C SER A 9 2.78 -5.57 -8.23
N LYS A 10 2.19 -6.05 -7.13
CA LYS A 10 0.73 -6.13 -6.93
C LYS A 10 0.35 -5.84 -5.48
N LEU A 11 -0.86 -5.33 -5.30
CA LEU A 11 -1.54 -5.24 -4.00
C LEU A 11 -3.00 -5.68 -4.22
N GLY A 12 -3.36 -6.87 -3.72
CA GLY A 12 -4.67 -7.46 -4.03
C GLY A 12 -4.90 -7.54 -5.54
N ARG A 13 -6.00 -6.95 -6.02
CA ARG A 13 -6.34 -6.89 -7.46
C ARG A 13 -5.56 -5.85 -8.26
N TYR A 14 -4.86 -4.94 -7.58
CA TYR A 14 -4.26 -3.77 -8.22
C TYR A 14 -2.84 -4.07 -8.70
N ASP A 15 -2.54 -3.75 -9.96
CA ASP A 15 -1.20 -3.84 -10.51
C ASP A 15 -0.42 -2.56 -10.19
N ILE A 16 0.64 -2.66 -9.39
CA ILE A 16 1.43 -1.51 -8.95
C ILE A 16 2.30 -1.02 -10.10
N VAL A 17 2.20 0.27 -10.42
CA VAL A 17 3.01 0.92 -11.45
C VAL A 17 4.25 1.55 -10.84
N ARG A 18 4.07 2.38 -9.81
CA ARG A 18 5.17 3.08 -9.12
C ARG A 18 4.71 3.66 -7.79
N VAL A 19 5.67 4.13 -7.00
CA VAL A 19 5.42 4.97 -5.83
C VAL A 19 5.12 6.41 -6.29
N LEU A 20 4.05 6.99 -5.77
CA LEU A 20 3.71 8.41 -5.90
C LEU A 20 4.29 9.25 -4.77
N GLY A 21 4.35 8.71 -3.55
CA GLY A 21 4.91 9.41 -2.41
C GLY A 21 5.08 8.51 -1.18
N LYS A 22 6.00 8.91 -0.30
CA LYS A 22 6.24 8.26 1.00
C LYS A 22 6.13 9.31 2.10
N GLY A 23 5.52 8.94 3.21
CA GLY A 23 5.43 9.80 4.39
C GLY A 23 5.24 8.98 5.66
N ALA A 24 5.11 9.65 6.80
CA ALA A 24 5.04 9.01 8.13
C ALA A 24 3.95 7.93 8.21
N MET A 25 2.75 8.21 7.67
CA MET A 25 1.61 7.30 7.71
C MET A 25 1.65 6.17 6.67
N GLY A 26 2.67 6.12 5.80
CA GLY A 26 2.83 5.06 4.79
C GLY A 26 3.01 5.57 3.36
N THR A 27 2.84 4.66 2.40
CA THR A 27 3.21 4.89 0.99
C THR A 27 1.97 5.05 0.11
N VAL A 28 2.03 5.97 -0.84
CA VAL A 28 1.03 6.11 -1.91
C VAL A 28 1.60 5.48 -3.17
N TYR A 29 0.86 4.55 -3.75
CA TYR A 29 1.19 3.90 -5.01
C TYR A 29 0.25 4.36 -6.12
N GLU A 30 0.78 4.48 -7.32
CA GLU A 30 -0.02 4.47 -8.54
C GLU A 30 -0.23 3.02 -8.96
N ALA A 31 -1.46 2.64 -9.27
CA ALA A 31 -1.80 1.29 -9.69
C ALA A 31 -2.88 1.27 -10.78
N ARG A 32 -2.97 0.17 -11.53
CA ARG A 32 -4.09 -0.12 -12.42
C ARG A 32 -5.11 -0.99 -11.69
N ASP A 33 -6.37 -0.57 -11.65
CA ASP A 33 -7.48 -1.41 -11.22
C ASP A 33 -8.05 -2.13 -12.46
N PRO A 34 -7.95 -3.46 -12.58
CA PRO A 34 -8.48 -4.18 -13.73
C PRO A 34 -10.01 -4.16 -13.79
N ASN A 35 -10.70 -3.96 -12.66
CA ASN A 35 -12.16 -3.97 -12.62
C ASN A 35 -12.75 -2.62 -13.06
N LEU A 36 -12.03 -1.53 -12.80
CA LEU A 36 -12.45 -0.17 -13.18
C LEU A 36 -11.75 0.34 -14.45
N GLU A 37 -10.85 -0.46 -15.01
CA GLU A 37 -10.06 -0.17 -16.21
C GLU A 37 -9.34 1.19 -16.19
N ARG A 38 -8.91 1.64 -15.00
CA ARG A 38 -8.27 2.96 -14.83
C ARG A 38 -7.09 2.93 -13.86
N ARG A 39 -6.33 4.02 -13.88
CA ARG A 39 -5.32 4.28 -12.85
C ARG A 39 -5.96 4.81 -11.58
N VAL A 40 -5.46 4.33 -10.44
CA VAL A 40 -5.90 4.69 -9.09
C VAL A 40 -4.69 4.98 -8.20
N ALA A 41 -4.89 5.79 -7.17
CA ALA A 41 -3.93 5.96 -6.10
C ALA A 41 -4.31 5.04 -4.93
N ILE A 42 -3.35 4.27 -4.42
CA ILE A 42 -3.54 3.38 -3.25
C ILE A 42 -2.66 3.90 -2.12
N LYS A 43 -3.27 4.32 -1.02
CA LYS A 43 -2.55 4.66 0.22
C LYS A 43 -2.44 3.42 1.09
N THR A 44 -1.22 2.99 1.40
CA THR A 44 -0.98 2.04 2.47
C THR A 44 -0.79 2.77 3.79
N ILE A 45 -1.21 2.11 4.86
CA ILE A 45 -1.00 2.56 6.24
C ILE A 45 0.21 1.82 6.80
N ALA A 46 1.13 2.55 7.41
CA ALA A 46 2.26 1.97 8.12
C ALA A 46 1.81 1.59 9.53
N VAL A 47 1.67 0.29 9.80
CA VAL A 47 1.30 -0.22 11.13
C VAL A 47 2.51 -0.48 12.03
N HIS A 48 3.73 -0.35 11.51
CA HIS A 48 4.93 -0.45 12.33
C HIS A 48 4.93 0.64 13.41
N GLY A 49 4.96 0.25 14.68
CA GLY A 49 4.92 1.19 15.80
C GLY A 49 3.56 1.40 16.46
N LEU A 50 2.50 0.75 15.97
CA LEU A 50 1.26 0.61 16.74
C LEU A 50 1.39 -0.58 17.72
N SER A 51 0.82 -0.46 18.91
CA SER A 51 0.60 -1.63 19.77
C SER A 51 -0.41 -2.58 19.11
N PRO A 52 -0.50 -3.85 19.53
CA PRO A 52 -1.55 -4.75 19.05
C PRO A 52 -2.96 -4.16 19.18
N GLU A 53 -3.29 -3.49 20.29
CA GLU A 53 -4.58 -2.80 20.43
C GLU A 53 -4.71 -1.62 19.44
N GLY A 54 -3.60 -0.90 19.20
CA GLY A 54 -3.55 0.19 18.23
C GLY A 54 -3.78 -0.28 16.78
N VAL A 55 -3.33 -1.48 16.42
CA VAL A 55 -3.63 -2.10 15.12
C VAL A 55 -5.12 -2.43 15.04
N GLU A 56 -5.68 -3.02 16.09
CA GLU A 56 -7.07 -3.46 16.14
C GLU A 56 -8.07 -2.27 16.06
N ASP A 57 -7.82 -1.17 16.79
CA ASP A 57 -8.61 0.08 16.66
C ASP A 57 -8.50 0.67 15.25
N TYR A 58 -7.31 0.60 14.66
CA TYR A 58 -7.11 1.07 13.29
C TYR A 58 -7.90 0.19 12.29
N GLU A 59 -7.82 -1.13 12.38
CA GLU A 59 -8.58 -2.02 11.50
C GLU A 59 -10.10 -1.81 11.64
N ALA A 60 -10.60 -1.58 12.86
CA ALA A 60 -12.02 -1.33 13.11
C ALA A 60 -12.54 -0.06 12.41
N ARG A 61 -11.71 0.95 12.20
CA ARG A 61 -12.10 2.22 11.54
C ARG A 61 -12.14 2.14 10.02
N PHE A 62 -11.45 1.17 9.42
CA PHE A 62 -11.27 1.05 7.97
C PHE A 62 -11.98 -0.16 7.37
N ARG A 63 -12.71 -0.94 8.19
CA ARG A 63 -13.67 -1.95 7.75
C ARG A 63 -14.97 -1.29 7.29
#